data_AF-A0AAW9SR15-F1
#
_entry.id   AF-A0AAW9SR15-F1
#
_cell.length_a   1.000
_cell.length_b   1.000
_cell.length_c   1.000
_cell.angle_alpha   90.00
_cell.angle_beta   90.00
_cell.angle_gamma   90.00
#
_symmetry.space_group_name_H-M   'P 1'
#
loop_
_entity.id
_entity.type
_entity.pdbx_description
1 polymer ?
#
loop_
_entity_poly.entity_id
_entity_poly.type
_entity_poly.pdbx_seq_one_letter_code
_entity_poly.pdbx_strand_id
1 'polypeptide(L)'
;MSNSIQPAETDRYGCAIRLRPEHLTFRSFRDAWRSVAADDLYSLKRHQMALKAGSCDCETLWPDWAIIEDEYAELGFAAPTGTDSLHITWSAEEYFPVISDLRDRLRTQCQEAE
;
A
#
# COMPACT_ATOMS: atom_id res chain seq x y z
N MET A 1 -20.03 26.87 3.96
CA MET A 1 -19.49 25.57 3.54
C MET A 1 -18.17 25.38 4.26
N SER A 2 -18.15 24.64 5.37
CA SER A 2 -16.90 24.38 6.09
C SER A 2 -16.16 23.28 5.35
N ASN A 3 -15.10 23.65 4.61
CA ASN A 3 -14.10 22.69 4.18
C ASN A 3 -13.34 22.23 5.43
N SER A 4 -13.83 21.15 6.03
CA SER A 4 -13.08 20.43 7.04
C SER A 4 -11.95 19.70 6.30
N ILE A 5 -10.80 20.36 6.15
CA ILE A 5 -9.57 19.69 5.71
C ILE A 5 -9.19 18.82 6.91
N GLN A 6 -9.52 17.54 6.85
CA GLN A 6 -9.00 16.59 7.82
C GLN A 6 -7.47 16.68 7.77
N PRO A 7 -6.79 16.88 8.91
CA PRO A 7 -5.33 16.90 8.92
C PRO A 7 -4.83 15.59 8.30
N ALA A 8 -3.84 15.69 7.42
CA ALA A 8 -3.22 14.52 6.81
C ALA A 8 -2.76 13.59 7.95
N GLU A 9 -3.27 12.37 7.95
CA GLU A 9 -2.89 11.38 8.94
C GLU A 9 -1.38 11.17 8.84
N THR A 10 -0.69 11.18 9.97
CA THR A 10 0.75 10.92 10.05
C THR A 10 0.98 9.53 10.56
N ASP A 11 1.93 8.81 9.98
CA ASP A 11 2.31 7.50 10.47
C ASP A 11 3.18 7.59 11.75
N ARG A 12 3.59 6.42 12.25
CA ARG A 12 4.46 6.30 13.43
C ARG A 12 5.86 6.90 13.28
N TYR A 13 6.28 7.20 12.05
CA TYR A 13 7.58 7.78 11.73
C TYR A 13 7.47 9.30 11.51
N GLY A 14 6.28 9.88 11.69
CA GLY A 14 6.03 11.31 11.49
C GLY A 14 5.82 11.69 10.03
N CYS A 15 5.67 10.72 9.13
CA CYS A 15 5.47 10.96 7.71
C CYS A 15 3.98 11.04 7.36
N ALA A 16 3.63 11.98 6.48
CA ALA A 16 2.27 12.12 5.98
C ALA A 16 1.86 10.89 5.17
N ILE A 17 0.72 10.30 5.52
CA ILE A 17 0.13 9.17 4.82
C ILE A 17 -0.43 9.66 3.49
N ARG A 18 0.06 9.08 2.38
CA ARG A 18 -0.48 9.34 1.04
C ARG A 18 -1.79 8.60 0.85
N LEU A 19 -2.87 9.35 0.66
CA LEU A 19 -4.20 8.80 0.38
C LEU A 19 -4.22 8.06 -0.96
N ARG A 20 -4.94 6.94 -1.00
CA ARG A 20 -5.17 6.19 -2.23
C ARG A 20 -5.89 7.06 -3.26
N PRO A 21 -5.44 7.07 -4.52
CA PRO A 21 -6.07 7.87 -5.56
C PRO A 21 -7.46 7.32 -5.94
N GLU A 22 -8.28 8.17 -6.59
CA GLU A 22 -9.66 7.83 -6.92
C GLU A 22 -9.79 6.64 -7.87
N HIS A 23 -8.88 6.48 -8.84
CA HIS A 23 -8.90 5.38 -9.80
C HIS A 23 -8.56 4.01 -9.19
N LEU A 24 -7.97 3.99 -8.00
CA LEU A 24 -7.76 2.78 -7.19
C LEU A 24 -8.80 2.64 -6.07
N THR A 25 -9.83 3.49 -6.06
CA THR A 25 -10.86 3.52 -5.00
C THR A 25 -12.22 3.09 -5.54
N PHE A 26 -12.60 1.86 -5.19
CA PHE A 26 -13.82 1.22 -5.64
C PHE A 26 -14.85 1.18 -4.51
N ARG A 27 -16.07 1.64 -4.80
CA ARG A 27 -17.16 1.80 -3.80
C ARG A 27 -18.32 0.82 -3.98
N SER A 28 -18.37 0.09 -5.10
CA SER A 28 -19.43 -0.89 -5.33
C SER A 28 -19.16 -2.14 -4.48
N PHE A 29 -20.21 -2.85 -4.06
CA PHE A 29 -20.07 -4.11 -3.35
C PHE A 29 -19.22 -5.13 -4.13
N ARG A 30 -19.45 -5.21 -5.45
CA ARG A 30 -18.74 -6.12 -6.35
C ARG A 30 -17.25 -5.83 -6.44
N ASP A 31 -16.88 -4.55 -6.36
CA ASP A 31 -15.53 -4.10 -6.68
C ASP A 31 -14.76 -3.63 -5.44
N ALA A 32 -15.35 -3.61 -4.25
CA ALA A 32 -14.69 -3.14 -3.03
C ALA A 32 -13.38 -3.88 -2.71
N TRP A 33 -13.29 -5.17 -3.07
CA TRP A 33 -12.07 -5.97 -2.91
C TRP A 33 -10.87 -5.37 -3.66
N ARG A 34 -11.10 -4.65 -4.77
CA ARG A 34 -10.05 -3.99 -5.56
C ARG A 34 -9.33 -2.90 -4.78
N SER A 35 -10.06 -2.19 -3.91
CA SER A 35 -9.49 -1.19 -3.01
C SER A 35 -8.54 -1.85 -2.00
N VAL A 36 -8.94 -3.00 -1.45
CA VAL A 36 -8.12 -3.77 -0.49
C VAL A 36 -6.89 -4.34 -1.17
N ALA A 37 -7.04 -4.89 -2.38
CA ALA A 37 -5.93 -5.38 -3.18
C ALA A 37 -4.90 -4.29 -3.50
N ALA A 38 -5.36 -3.06 -3.77
CA ALA A 38 -4.48 -1.91 -3.98
C ALA A 38 -3.72 -1.54 -2.70
N ASP A 39 -4.41 -1.51 -1.55
CA ASP A 39 -3.78 -1.21 -0.26
C ASP A 39 -2.72 -2.24 0.11
N ASP A 40 -3.01 -3.52 -0.07
CA ASP A 40 -2.08 -4.61 0.25
C ASP A 40 -0.86 -4.58 -0.67
N LEU A 41 -1.07 -4.43 -2.00
CA LEU A 41 0.03 -4.33 -2.95
C LEU A 41 0.89 -3.09 -2.68
N TYR A 42 0.27 -1.95 -2.40
CA TYR A 42 0.98 -0.73 -2.04
C TYR A 42 1.75 -0.90 -0.73
N SER A 43 1.14 -1.52 0.29
CA SER A 43 1.80 -1.86 1.54
C SER A 43 3.01 -2.76 1.30
N LEU A 44 2.89 -3.78 0.46
CA LEU A 44 4.02 -4.65 0.14
C LEU A 44 5.18 -3.87 -0.49
N LYS A 45 4.89 -3.12 -1.57
CA LYS A 45 5.91 -2.43 -2.36
C LYS A 45 6.61 -1.32 -1.59
N ARG A 46 5.88 -0.48 -0.85
CA ARG A 46 6.50 0.59 -0.05
C ARG A 46 7.51 0.04 0.97
N HIS A 47 7.20 -1.08 1.63
CA HIS A 47 8.09 -1.64 2.66
C HIS A 47 9.31 -2.28 2.01
N GLN A 48 9.12 -3.02 0.91
CA GLN A 48 10.23 -3.57 0.13
C GLN A 48 11.15 -2.47 -0.40
N MET A 49 10.60 -1.38 -0.94
CA MET A 49 11.37 -0.24 -1.44
C MET A 49 12.16 0.45 -0.32
N ALA A 50 11.53 0.73 0.83
CA ALA A 50 12.20 1.40 1.94
C ALA A 50 13.34 0.56 2.54
N LEU A 51 13.13 -0.74 2.70
CA LEU A 51 14.18 -1.66 3.14
C LEU A 51 15.29 -1.79 2.11
N LYS A 52 14.95 -1.87 0.81
CA LYS A 52 15.95 -1.94 -0.28
C LYS A 52 16.80 -0.67 -0.36
N ALA A 53 16.19 0.49 -0.13
CA ALA A 53 16.87 1.78 -0.14
C ALA A 53 17.67 2.04 1.15
N GLY A 54 17.36 1.34 2.26
CA GLY A 54 17.94 1.63 3.57
C GLY A 54 17.59 3.04 4.09
N SER A 55 16.49 3.64 3.60
CA SER A 55 16.09 5.01 3.90
C SER A 55 14.78 5.03 4.68
N CYS A 56 14.68 6.01 5.57
CA CYS A 56 13.51 6.31 6.39
C CYS A 56 12.93 7.68 6.03
N ASP A 57 13.34 8.24 4.89
CA ASP A 57 12.79 9.50 4.38
C ASP A 57 11.31 9.30 4.03
N CYS A 58 10.49 10.34 4.23
CA CYS A 58 9.06 10.22 4.01
C CYS A 58 8.67 9.89 2.57
N GLU A 59 9.46 10.31 1.58
CA GLU A 59 9.24 9.95 0.17
C GLU A 59 9.54 8.47 -0.12
N THR A 60 10.45 7.87 0.66
CA THR A 60 10.79 6.46 0.57
C THR A 60 9.78 5.61 1.35
N LEU A 61 9.36 6.09 2.53
CA LEU A 61 8.35 5.44 3.34
C LEU A 61 7.02 5.50 2.59
N TRP A 62 6.49 6.68 2.26
CA TRP A 62 5.25 6.93 1.51
C TRP A 62 5.53 7.42 0.08
N PRO A 63 5.96 6.53 -0.82
CA PRO A 63 6.16 6.87 -2.23
C PRO A 63 4.83 7.12 -2.94
N ASP A 64 4.90 7.63 -4.16
CA ASP A 64 3.71 7.81 -4.97
C ASP A 64 2.98 6.48 -5.26
N TRP A 65 1.65 6.51 -5.38
CA TRP A 65 0.85 5.30 -5.67
C TRP A 65 1.13 4.71 -7.05
N ALA A 66 1.75 5.47 -7.96
CA ALA A 66 2.21 4.99 -9.26
C ALA A 66 3.09 3.72 -9.17
N ILE A 67 3.76 3.48 -8.03
CA ILE A 67 4.65 2.31 -7.86
C ILE A 67 3.94 0.95 -7.98
N ILE A 68 2.61 0.90 -7.90
CA ILE A 68 1.85 -0.35 -7.99
C ILE A 68 1.04 -0.49 -9.27
N GLU A 69 0.90 0.54 -10.10
CA GLU A 69 -0.11 0.56 -11.15
C GLU A 69 0.08 -0.55 -12.19
N ASP A 70 1.32 -0.74 -12.64
CA ASP A 70 1.66 -1.78 -13.61
C ASP A 70 1.37 -3.17 -13.04
N GLU A 71 1.87 -3.47 -11.84
CA GLU A 71 1.69 -4.77 -11.20
C GLU A 71 0.22 -5.04 -10.82
N TYR A 72 -0.51 -4.00 -10.43
CA TYR A 72 -1.94 -4.09 -10.16
C TYR A 72 -2.73 -4.51 -11.41
N ALA A 73 -2.34 -4.01 -12.58
CA ALA A 73 -2.91 -4.41 -13.87
C ALA A 73 -2.46 -5.82 -14.27
N GLU A 74 -1.19 -6.17 -14.09
CA GLU A 74 -0.63 -7.50 -14.40
C GLU A 74 -1.26 -8.62 -13.57
N LEU A 75 -1.55 -8.37 -12.30
CA LEU A 75 -2.29 -9.28 -11.41
C LEU A 75 -3.77 -9.41 -11.79
N GLY A 76 -4.23 -8.65 -12.80
CA GLY A 76 -5.60 -8.67 -13.28
C GLY A 76 -6.60 -7.99 -12.34
N PHE A 77 -6.14 -7.26 -11.32
CA PHE A 77 -7.02 -6.59 -10.37
C PHE A 77 -7.84 -5.48 -11.05
N ALA A 78 -7.26 -4.82 -12.05
CA ALA A 78 -7.96 -3.84 -12.89
C ALA A 78 -8.96 -4.48 -13.89
N ALA A 79 -8.96 -5.81 -14.08
CA ALA A 79 -9.78 -6.45 -15.10
C ALA A 79 -11.28 -6.36 -14.76
N PRO A 80 -12.17 -5.99 -15.71
CA PRO A 80 -13.62 -5.96 -15.47
C PRO A 80 -14.21 -7.33 -15.09
N THR A 81 -13.56 -8.40 -15.53
CA THR A 81 -13.92 -9.80 -15.23
C THR A 81 -13.24 -10.34 -13.97
N GLY A 82 -12.34 -9.57 -13.36
CA GLY A 82 -11.67 -9.95 -12.13
C GLY A 82 -12.63 -10.09 -10.95
N THR A 83 -12.35 -11.07 -10.10
CA THR A 83 -13.09 -11.38 -8.87
C THR A 83 -12.14 -11.33 -7.67
N ASP A 84 -12.71 -11.21 -6.48
CA ASP A 84 -12.01 -11.22 -5.20
C ASP A 84 -11.08 -12.44 -5.02
N SER A 85 -11.42 -13.58 -5.63
CA SER A 85 -10.56 -14.76 -5.65
C SER A 85 -9.13 -14.48 -6.13
N LEU A 86 -8.92 -13.54 -7.07
CA LEU A 86 -7.57 -13.16 -7.51
C LEU A 86 -6.77 -12.56 -6.35
N HIS A 87 -7.37 -11.62 -5.61
CA HIS A 87 -6.74 -11.01 -4.44
C HIS A 87 -6.54 -12.03 -3.32
N ILE A 88 -7.50 -12.93 -3.08
CA ILE A 88 -7.38 -13.98 -2.06
C ILE A 88 -6.19 -14.89 -2.37
N THR A 89 -6.08 -15.39 -3.61
CA THR A 89 -4.96 -16.26 -4.02
C THR A 89 -3.63 -15.53 -3.90
N TRP A 90 -3.51 -14.35 -4.53
CA TRP A 90 -2.27 -13.57 -4.49
C TRP A 90 -1.86 -13.19 -3.06
N SER A 91 -2.80 -12.72 -2.23
CA SER A 91 -2.47 -12.28 -0.87
C SER A 91 -2.00 -13.44 0.02
N ALA A 92 -2.56 -14.64 -0.15
CA ALA A 92 -2.12 -15.84 0.54
C ALA A 92 -0.69 -16.27 0.18
N GLU A 93 -0.30 -16.07 -1.08
CA GLU A 93 1.00 -16.53 -1.61
C GLU A 93 2.10 -15.47 -1.44
N GLU A 94 1.79 -14.21 -1.71
CA GLU A 94 2.80 -13.15 -1.88
C GLU A 94 2.77 -12.08 -0.79
N TYR A 95 1.63 -11.86 -0.12
CA TYR A 95 1.47 -10.78 0.84
C TYR A 95 1.60 -11.25 2.29
N PHE A 96 0.68 -12.10 2.75
CA PHE A 96 0.61 -12.54 4.14
C PHE A 96 1.89 -13.24 4.63
N PRO A 97 2.60 -14.04 3.81
CA PRO A 97 3.82 -14.70 4.28
C PRO A 97 4.96 -13.74 4.65
N VAL A 98 5.00 -12.53 4.08
CA VAL A 98 6.15 -11.62 4.21
C VAL A 98 5.84 -10.29 4.88
N ILE A 99 4.59 -9.81 4.84
CA ILE A 99 4.27 -8.44 5.26
C ILE A 99 4.60 -8.14 6.73
N SER A 100 4.45 -9.12 7.64
CA SER A 100 4.80 -8.94 9.05
C SER A 100 6.31 -8.73 9.23
N ASP A 101 7.13 -9.57 8.60
CA ASP A 101 8.59 -9.45 8.65
C ASP A 101 9.07 -8.11 8.06
N LEU A 102 8.49 -7.70 6.93
CA LEU A 102 8.81 -6.41 6.31
C LEU A 102 8.51 -5.23 7.23
N ARG A 103 7.37 -5.26 7.94
CA ARG A 103 6.99 -4.22 8.91
C ARG A 103 7.94 -4.20 10.11
N ASP A 104 8.29 -5.38 10.64
CA ASP A 104 9.20 -5.49 11.79
C ASP A 104 10.61 -5.01 11.43
N ARG A 105 11.14 -5.40 10.28
CA ARG A 105 12.45 -4.96 9.79
C ARG A 105 12.48 -3.47 9.52
N LEU A 106 11.42 -2.91 8.93
CA LEU A 106 11.35 -1.47 8.68
C LEU A 106 11.29 -0.69 9.99
N ARG A 107 10.59 -1.22 11.00
CA ARG A 107 10.58 -0.65 12.35
C ARG A 107 11.99 -0.61 12.94
N THR A 108 12.74 -1.71 12.88
CA THR A 108 14.14 -1.76 13.33
C THR A 108 14.97 -0.71 12.60
N GLN A 109 14.90 -0.66 11.27
CA GLN A 109 15.67 0.29 10.47
C GLN A 109 15.37 1.75 10.81
N CYS A 110 14.10 2.11 11.00
CA CYS A 110 13.66 3.50 11.14
C CYS A 110 13.41 3.98 12.56
N GLN A 111 13.48 3.09 13.56
CA GLN A 111 13.38 3.47 14.97
C GLN A 111 14.68 3.23 15.76
N GLU A 112 15.62 2.43 15.24
CA GLU A 112 16.96 2.27 15.81
C GLU A 112 18.01 3.15 15.11
N ALA A 113 17.60 4.06 14.23
CA ALA A 113 18.49 5.07 13.67
C ALA A 113 18.80 6.11 14.77
N GLU A 114 19.91 5.87 15.47
CA GLU A 114 20.59 6.82 16.38
C GLU A 114 20.90 8.17 15.73
#